data_AF-A0A7W0T6E9-F1
#
_entry.id   AF-A0A7W0T6E9-F1
#
_cell.length_a   1.000
_cell.length_b   1.000
_cell.length_c   1.000
_cell.angle_alpha   90.00
_cell.angle_beta   90.00
_cell.angle_gamma   90.00
#
_symmetry.space_group_name_H-M   'P 1'
#
loop_
_entity.id
_entity.type
_entity.pdbx_description
1 polymer ?
#
loop_
_entity_poly.entity_id
_entity_poly.type
_entity_poly.pdbx_seq_one_letter_code
_entity_poly.pdbx_strand_id
1 'polypeptide(L)' 'MLDSINLRLLRELQADGRLTVAELGRRISMSAPAVAERVQRLERAGVITGYHAEIDPRA' A
#
# COMPACT_ATOMS: atom_id res chain seq x y z
N MET A 1 7.42 13.45 -0.88
CA MET A 1 7.01 12.16 -0.27
C MET A 1 5.78 11.55 -0.93
N LEU A 2 4.76 12.33 -1.32
CA LEU A 2 3.66 11.86 -2.17
C LEU A 2 3.98 12.17 -3.64
N ASP A 3 4.73 11.28 -4.28
CA ASP A 3 4.88 11.28 -5.74
C ASP A 3 3.74 10.47 -6.38
N SER A 4 3.61 10.54 -7.70
CA SER A 4 2.55 9.83 -8.45
C SER A 4 2.56 8.32 -8.22
N ILE A 5 3.74 7.74 -7.97
CA ILE A 5 3.93 6.32 -7.69
C ILE A 5 3.39 5.98 -6.29
N ASN A 6 3.73 6.76 -5.26
CA ASN A 6 3.25 6.53 -3.91
C ASN A 6 1.73 6.72 -3.83
N LEU A 7 1.17 7.65 -4.59
CA LEU A 7 -0.28 7.81 -4.69
C LEU A 7 -0.95 6.58 -5.33
N ARG A 8 -0.35 5.99 -6.38
CA ARG A 8 -0.84 4.74 -6.96
C ARG A 8 -0.72 3.57 -5.99
N LEU A 9 0.41 3.45 -5.30
CA LEU A 9 0.65 2.43 -4.27
C LEU A 9 -0.40 2.49 -3.16
N LEU A 10 -0.69 3.69 -2.64
CA LEU A 10 -1.71 3.88 -1.60
C LEU A 10 -3.10 3.51 -2.10
N ARG A 11 -3.45 3.86 -3.34
CA ARG A 11 -4.74 3.48 -3.95
C ARG A 11 -4.90 1.96 -4.05
N GLU A 12 -3.87 1.25 -4.50
CA GLU A 12 -3.91 -0.21 -4.59
C GLU A 12 -4.03 -0.85 -3.20
N LEU A 13 -3.27 -0.37 -2.22
CA LEU A 13 -3.33 -0.85 -0.83
C LEU A 13 -4.67 -0.56 -0.16
N GLN A 14 -5.29 0.58 -0.43
CA GLN A 14 -6.62 0.91 0.11
C GLN A 14 -7.72 0.08 -0.56
N ALA A 15 -7.58 -0.23 -1.85
CA ALA A 15 -8.52 -1.09 -2.55
C ALA A 15 -8.42 -2.55 -2.09
N ASP A 16 -7.20 -3.03 -1.82
CA ASP A 16 -6.97 -4.37 -1.29
C ASP A 16 -5.71 -4.39 -0.41
N GLY A 17 -5.94 -4.30 0.90
CA GLY A 17 -4.88 -4.34 1.91
C GLY A 17 -4.22 -5.71 2.07
N ARG A 18 -4.71 -6.76 1.38
CA ARG A 18 -4.16 -8.12 1.46
C ARG A 18 -3.15 -8.41 0.36
N LEU A 19 -2.95 -7.49 -0.58
CA LEU A 19 -2.00 -7.65 -1.67
C LEU A 19 -0.58 -7.84 -1.13
N THR A 20 0.10 -8.85 -1.67
CA THR A 20 1.53 -9.02 -1.43
C THR A 20 2.33 -7.90 -2.09
N VAL A 21 3.52 -7.62 -1.57
CA VAL A 21 4.46 -6.65 -2.17
C VAL A 21 4.76 -6.99 -3.64
N ALA A 22 4.83 -8.27 -3.99
CA ALA A 22 5.05 -8.72 -5.36
C ALA A 22 3.87 -8.41 -6.28
N GLU A 23 2.63 -8.57 -5.81
CA GLU A 23 1.43 -8.21 -6.55
C GLU A 23 1.30 -6.71 -6.73
N LEU A 24 1.54 -5.94 -5.66
CA LEU A 24 1.58 -4.48 -5.72
C LEU A 24 2.60 -4.00 -6.76
N GLY A 25 3.81 -4.56 -6.74
CA GLY A 25 4.85 -4.27 -7.73
C GLY A 25 4.39 -4.50 -9.17
N ARG A 26 3.73 -5.63 -9.45
CA ARG A 26 3.17 -5.91 -10.78
C ARG A 26 2.13 -4.87 -11.20
N ARG A 27 1.23 -4.47 -10.30
CA ARG A 27 0.15 -3.50 -10.60
C ARG A 27 0.66 -2.08 -10.87
N ILE A 28 1.70 -1.65 -10.17
CA ILE A 28 2.27 -0.30 -10.33
C ILE A 28 3.53 -0.25 -11.19
N SER A 29 3.87 -1.35 -11.88
CA SER A 29 5.05 -1.48 -12.75
C SER A 29 6.38 -1.21 -12.02
N MET A 30 6.56 -1.83 -10.87
CA MET A 30 7.75 -1.73 -10.02
C MET A 30 8.25 -3.10 -9.57
N SER A 31 9.55 -3.19 -9.25
CA SER A 31 10.10 -4.37 -8.61
C SER A 31 9.63 -4.49 -7.15
N ALA A 32 9.51 -5.72 -6.64
CA ALA A 32 9.06 -5.97 -5.27
C ALA A 32 9.93 -5.27 -4.20
N PRO A 33 11.29 -5.27 -4.28
CA PRO A 33 12.10 -4.56 -3.31
C PRO A 33 11.84 -3.03 -3.29
N ALA A 34 11.64 -2.43 -4.46
CA ALA A 34 11.36 -0.99 -4.56
C ALA A 34 9.97 -0.64 -3.99
N VAL A 35 8.99 -1.53 -4.13
CA VAL A 35 7.69 -1.38 -3.47
C VAL A 35 7.82 -1.51 -1.95
N ALA A 36 8.53 -2.53 -1.46
CA ALA A 36 8.76 -2.73 -0.03
C ALA A 36 9.37 -1.49 0.64
N GLU A 37 10.42 -0.93 0.04
CA GLU A 37 11.08 0.26 0.55
C GLU A 37 10.12 1.47 0.61
N ARG A 38 9.30 1.65 -0.42
CA ARG A 38 8.31 2.73 -0.47
C ARG A 38 7.23 2.58 0.59
N VAL A 39 6.66 1.37 0.76
CA VAL A 39 5.69 1.07 1.83
C VAL A 39 6.31 1.40 3.19
N GLN A 40 7.49 0.86 3.48
CA GLN A 40 8.18 1.07 4.75
C GLN A 40 8.47 2.56 5.02
N ARG A 41 8.83 3.33 3.99
CA ARG A 41 9.04 4.77 4.12
C ARG A 41 7.74 5.53 4.39
N LEU A 42 6.63 5.13 3.78
CA LEU A 42 5.32 5.72 4.01
C LEU A 42 4.80 5.39 5.43
N GLU A 43 5.05 4.19 5.94
CA GLU A 43 4.76 3.80 7.32
C GLU A 43 5.60 4.62 8.32
N ARG A 44 6.93 4.67 8.13
CA ARG A 44 7.82 5.46 9.01
C ARG A 44 7.48 6.95 9.04
N ALA A 45 6.96 7.48 7.94
CA ALA A 45 6.53 8.87 7.86
C ALA A 45 5.10 9.11 8.38
N GLY A 46 4.41 8.07 8.86
CA GLY A 46 3.03 8.17 9.37
C GLY A 46 1.97 8.39 8.27
N VAL A 47 2.32 8.22 6.99
CA VAL A 47 1.36 8.29 5.88
C VAL A 47 0.49 7.04 5.85
N ILE A 48 1.10 5.87 6.07
CA ILE A 48 0.38 4.63 6.38
C ILE A 48 0.35 4.53 7.90
N THR A 49 -0.83 4.70 8.50
CA THR A 49 -1.00 4.71 9.95
C THR A 49 -1.31 3.32 10.53
N GLY A 50 -1.81 2.40 9.71
CA GLY A 50 -2.10 1.03 10.11
C GLY A 50 -2.97 0.30 9.09
N TYR A 51 -3.15 -1.00 9.33
CA TYR A 51 -3.96 -1.89 8.50
C TYR A 51 -5.20 -2.31 9.29
N HIS A 52 -6.37 -2.16 8.68
CA HIS A 52 -7.64 -2.36 9.36
C HIS A 52 -8.54 -3.28 8.53
N ALA A 53 -9.39 -4.06 9.22
CA ALA A 53 -10.47 -4.79 8.59
C ALA A 53 -11.72 -3.91 8.53
N GLU A 54 -12.42 -3.96 7.41
CA GLU A 54 -13.78 -3.43 7.32
C GLU A 54 -14.75 -4.47 7.87
N ILE A 55 -15.55 -4.07 8.86
CA ILE A 55 -16.48 -4.95 9.57
C ILE A 55 -17.90 -4.57 9.18
N ASP A 56 -18.72 -5.55 8.79
CA ASP A 56 -20.14 -5.32 8.56
C ASP A 56 -20.81 -4.95 9.90
N PRO A 57 -21.38 -3.74 10.02
CA PRO A 57 -22.06 -3.33 11.25
C PRO A 57 -23.36 -4.09 11.53
N ARG A 58 -23.82 -4.94 10.60
CA ARG A 58 -25.04 -5.75 10.72
C ARG A 58 -24.80 -7.24 11.00
N ALA A 59 -23.54 -7.68 10.99
CA ALA A 59 -23.17 -9.06 11.29
C ALA A 59 -23.47 -9.45 12.74
#